data_AF-A0A358NDH0-F1
#
_entry.id   AF-A0A358NDH0-F1
#
_cell.length_a   1.000
_cell.length_b   1.000
_cell.length_c   1.000
_cell.angle_alpha   90.00
_cell.angle_beta   90.00
_cell.angle_gamma   90.00
#
_symmetry.space_group_name_H-M   'P 1'
#
loop_
_entity.id
_entity.type
_entity.pdbx_description
1 polymer ?
#
loop_
_entity_poly.entity_id
_entity_poly.type
_entity_poly.pdbx_seq_one_letter_code
_entity_poly.pdbx_strand_id
1 'polypeptide(L)'
;MLILVIMLLFAIFAIAALLIDIGMARLTQARMQSVTDAAAIDGGWQMALGGDQTAVRNAVATRTDKLFEIWSPKRLELENGYDLDGDGILESSQTINTNSLGEQIRPSLNHNPSNEPTGDIVLGDYDGNSIPTVLPGLPNGYDRSPAFVQDASNPNSVLVRLRRTNEQNIQGGTSDGNLPYLWSRGSLMGFGLKGQGIAVRSETIAKLSPATAVGTAVSELLPPVLSAAIPLAEVVSESFDRDSLMTFSDSPEIGSTVIDAPNATLAGIGYLPIAKQMSSGQWQVIGFIFANVTADSIVPSTPAESGFLYANITSNLANIQDLSDELIEANQSLSGTYISRAPALTRSQQIHGVSP
;
A
#
# COMPACT_ATOMS: atom_id res chain seq x y z
N MET A 1 56.95 -7.18 -13.67
CA MET A 1 56.27 -6.98 -12.37
C MET A 1 55.40 -5.72 -12.36
N LEU A 2 55.92 -4.53 -12.69
CA LEU A 2 55.14 -3.29 -12.70
C LEU A 2 53.84 -3.36 -13.54
N ILE A 3 53.92 -3.93 -14.74
CA ILE A 3 52.76 -4.09 -15.64
C ILE A 3 51.65 -4.94 -14.97
N LEU A 4 52.01 -6.01 -14.26
CA LEU A 4 51.04 -6.87 -13.56
C LEU A 4 50.39 -6.13 -12.37
N VAL A 5 51.16 -5.33 -11.64
CA VAL A 5 50.64 -4.52 -10.52
C VAL A 5 49.65 -3.46 -11.05
N ILE A 6 49.97 -2.80 -12.16
CA ILE A 6 49.07 -1.83 -12.78
C ILE A 6 47.78 -2.50 -13.26
N MET A 7 47.87 -3.64 -13.96
CA MET A 7 46.67 -4.37 -14.40
C MET A 7 45.82 -4.84 -13.22
N LEU A 8 46.43 -5.31 -12.14
CA LEU A 8 45.72 -5.72 -10.93
C LEU A 8 44.97 -4.54 -10.28
N LEU A 9 45.60 -3.37 -10.19
CA LEU A 9 44.95 -2.17 -9.65
C LEU A 9 43.72 -1.77 -10.49
N PHE A 10 43.83 -1.77 -11.81
CA PHE A 10 42.68 -1.50 -12.69
C PHE A 10 41.55 -2.52 -12.50
N ALA A 11 41.88 -3.80 -12.36
CA ALA A 11 40.88 -4.84 -12.09
C ALA A 11 40.16 -4.62 -10.74
N ILE A 12 40.90 -4.25 -9.69
CA ILE A 12 40.32 -3.96 -8.37
C ILE A 12 39.41 -2.73 -8.45
N PHE A 13 39.82 -1.66 -9.13
CA PHE A 13 38.98 -0.47 -9.29
C PHE A 13 37.71 -0.76 -10.10
N ALA A 14 37.80 -1.59 -11.14
CA ALA A 14 36.62 -1.99 -11.91
C ALA A 14 35.62 -2.80 -11.06
N ILE A 15 36.10 -3.69 -10.20
CA ILE A 15 35.24 -4.45 -9.27
C ILE A 15 34.62 -3.51 -8.24
N ALA A 16 35.39 -2.58 -7.66
CA ALA A 16 34.90 -1.62 -6.68
C ALA A 16 33.82 -0.69 -7.27
N ALA A 17 34.03 -0.21 -8.50
CA ALA A 17 33.05 0.57 -9.26
C ALA A 17 31.73 -0.17 -9.42
N LEU A 18 31.78 -1.43 -9.87
CA LEU A 18 30.58 -2.27 -10.03
C LEU A 18 29.87 -2.51 -8.71
N LEU A 19 30.62 -2.74 -7.62
CA LEU A 19 30.04 -2.94 -6.29
C LEU A 19 29.27 -1.69 -5.82
N ILE A 20 29.83 -0.50 -6.05
CA ILE A 20 29.18 0.77 -5.70
C ILE A 20 27.89 0.95 -6.51
N ASP A 21 27.93 0.70 -7.82
CA ASP A 21 26.76 0.84 -8.69
C ASP A 21 25.63 -0.14 -8.28
N ILE A 22 25.95 -1.41 -8.00
CA ILE A 22 24.98 -2.39 -7.49
C ILE A 22 24.47 -2.01 -6.10
N GLY A 23 25.35 -1.52 -5.23
CA GLY A 23 24.99 -1.03 -3.90
C GLY A 23 23.99 0.10 -3.95
N MET A 24 24.20 1.08 -4.84
CA MET A 24 23.29 2.19 -5.09
C MET A 24 21.94 1.74 -5.67
N ALA A 25 21.95 0.78 -6.59
CA ALA A 25 20.71 0.21 -7.13
C ALA A 25 19.89 -0.49 -6.02
N ARG A 26 20.53 -1.31 -5.19
CA ARG A 26 19.87 -1.99 -4.05
C ARG A 26 19.35 -1.00 -3.01
N LEU A 27 20.13 0.04 -2.69
CA LEU A 27 19.68 1.08 -1.77
C LEU A 27 18.47 1.84 -2.33
N THR A 28 18.49 2.18 -3.61
CA THR A 28 17.37 2.85 -4.28
C THR A 28 16.14 1.96 -4.29
N GLN A 29 16.30 0.67 -4.56
CA GLN A 29 15.22 -0.30 -4.55
C GLN A 29 14.60 -0.48 -3.16
N ALA A 30 15.42 -0.60 -2.12
CA ALA A 30 14.95 -0.66 -0.74
C ALA A 30 14.17 0.62 -0.37
N ARG A 31 14.68 1.78 -0.77
CA ARG A 31 14.00 3.06 -0.55
C ARG A 31 12.65 3.11 -1.28
N MET A 32 12.63 2.79 -2.57
CA MET A 32 11.39 2.75 -3.36
C MET A 32 10.36 1.80 -2.73
N GLN A 33 10.79 0.62 -2.25
CA GLN A 33 9.90 -0.32 -1.57
C GLN A 33 9.31 0.24 -0.28
N SER A 34 10.12 0.87 0.56
CA SER A 34 9.57 1.50 1.78
C SER A 34 8.61 2.65 1.46
N VAL A 35 8.83 3.37 0.34
CA VAL A 35 7.92 4.42 -0.11
C VAL A 35 6.61 3.84 -0.62
N THR A 36 6.64 2.85 -1.52
CA THR A 36 5.42 2.22 -2.04
C THR A 36 4.63 1.52 -0.93
N ASP A 37 5.31 0.88 0.03
CA ASP A 37 4.69 0.23 1.19
C ASP A 37 3.89 1.23 2.04
N ALA A 38 4.51 2.36 2.39
CA ALA A 38 3.84 3.40 3.16
C ALA A 38 2.72 4.10 2.36
N ALA A 39 2.95 4.38 1.07
CA ALA A 39 1.98 5.04 0.22
C ALA A 39 0.74 4.16 -0.02
N ALA A 40 0.92 2.85 -0.25
CA ALA A 40 -0.17 1.90 -0.40
C ALA A 40 -1.03 1.80 0.88
N ILE A 41 -0.40 1.79 2.06
CA ILE A 41 -1.13 1.80 3.34
C ILE A 41 -1.92 3.11 3.51
N ASP A 42 -1.33 4.28 3.23
CA ASP A 42 -2.05 5.56 3.33
C ASP A 42 -3.24 5.62 2.35
N GLY A 43 -3.09 5.08 1.14
CA GLY A 43 -4.20 4.90 0.20
C GLY A 43 -5.28 3.95 0.73
N GLY A 44 -4.87 2.81 1.27
CA GLY A 44 -5.79 1.86 1.91
C GLY A 44 -6.53 2.47 3.11
N TRP A 45 -5.91 3.37 3.87
CA TRP A 45 -6.60 4.10 4.94
C TRP A 45 -7.66 5.05 4.40
N GLN A 46 -7.41 5.75 3.30
CA GLN A 46 -8.45 6.57 2.67
C GLN A 46 -9.63 5.72 2.20
N MET A 47 -9.36 4.52 1.65
CA MET A 47 -10.44 3.59 1.29
C MET A 47 -11.23 3.12 2.52
N ALA A 48 -10.55 2.76 3.60
CA ALA A 48 -11.17 2.35 4.86
C ALA A 48 -12.03 3.44 5.50
N LEU A 49 -11.67 4.71 5.30
CA LEU A 49 -12.43 5.87 5.77
C LEU A 49 -13.68 6.15 4.91
N GLY A 50 -13.83 5.54 3.74
CA GLY A 50 -14.89 5.84 2.78
C GLY A 50 -14.53 6.97 1.80
N GLY A 51 -13.25 7.29 1.63
CA GLY A 51 -12.79 8.28 0.67
C GLY A 51 -13.04 7.85 -0.77
N ASP A 52 -13.31 8.82 -1.64
CA ASP A 52 -13.46 8.57 -3.08
C ASP A 52 -12.13 8.18 -3.75
N GLN A 53 -12.20 7.75 -5.01
CA GLN A 53 -11.00 7.33 -5.75
C GLN A 53 -9.93 8.45 -5.85
N THR A 54 -10.36 9.71 -5.86
CA THR A 54 -9.46 10.87 -5.96
C THR A 54 -8.72 11.07 -4.64
N ALA A 55 -9.41 10.97 -3.50
CA ALA A 55 -8.83 11.04 -2.17
C ALA A 55 -7.80 9.93 -1.95
N VAL A 56 -8.11 8.69 -2.38
CA VAL A 56 -7.19 7.56 -2.30
C VAL A 56 -5.92 7.82 -3.11
N ARG A 57 -6.05 8.22 -4.38
CA ARG A 57 -4.90 8.51 -5.26
C ARG A 57 -4.07 9.69 -4.74
N ASN A 58 -4.73 10.74 -4.26
CA ASN A 58 -4.06 11.91 -3.69
C ASN A 58 -3.27 11.56 -2.42
N ALA A 59 -3.81 10.69 -1.56
CA ALA A 59 -3.10 10.24 -0.37
C ALA A 59 -1.84 9.43 -0.72
N VAL A 60 -1.94 8.52 -1.69
CA VAL A 60 -0.80 7.74 -2.20
C VAL A 60 0.29 8.66 -2.79
N ALA A 61 -0.09 9.59 -3.67
CA ALA A 61 0.85 10.52 -4.30
C ALA A 61 1.50 11.46 -3.27
N THR A 62 0.68 12.09 -2.42
CA THR A 62 1.16 12.99 -1.35
C THR A 62 2.11 12.27 -0.39
N ARG A 63 1.81 11.02 -0.04
CA ARG A 63 2.68 10.23 0.84
C ARG A 63 4.02 9.94 0.18
N THR A 64 4.00 9.57 -1.09
CA THR A 64 5.21 9.35 -1.88
C THR A 64 6.09 10.60 -1.93
N ASP A 65 5.51 11.76 -2.25
CA ASP A 65 6.25 13.03 -2.33
C ASP A 65 6.87 13.42 -0.99
N LYS A 66 6.11 13.29 0.11
CA LYS A 66 6.60 13.57 1.48
C LYS A 66 7.77 12.68 1.87
N LEU A 67 7.72 11.39 1.57
CA LEU A 67 8.82 10.47 1.91
C LEU A 67 10.06 10.74 1.07
N PHE A 68 9.91 11.10 -0.21
CA PHE A 68 11.04 11.54 -1.02
C PHE A 68 11.59 12.91 -0.61
N GLU A 69 10.78 13.77 0.00
CA GLU A 69 11.24 15.00 0.62
C GLU A 69 12.06 14.74 1.90
N ILE A 70 11.52 13.95 2.83
CA ILE A 70 12.12 13.70 4.15
C ILE A 70 13.41 12.89 4.04
N TRP A 71 13.44 11.86 3.17
CA TRP A 71 14.58 10.95 3.06
C TRP A 71 15.66 11.41 2.09
N SER A 72 15.47 12.55 1.44
CA SER A 72 16.52 13.09 0.57
C SER A 72 17.45 13.99 1.37
N PRO A 73 18.73 13.62 1.54
CA PRO A 73 19.70 14.57 2.06
C PRO A 73 19.79 15.80 1.13
N LYS A 74 20.19 16.96 1.66
CA LYS A 74 20.71 18.06 0.83
C LYS A 74 21.82 17.46 -0.05
N ARG A 75 21.61 17.46 -1.37
CA ARG A 75 22.20 16.52 -2.33
C ARG A 75 23.67 16.86 -2.64
N LEU A 76 24.50 15.82 -2.79
CA LEU A 76 25.64 15.82 -3.72
C LEU A 76 25.02 15.41 -5.08
N GLU A 77 24.72 16.37 -5.95
CA GLU A 77 24.14 16.03 -7.25
C GLU A 77 25.26 15.52 -8.13
N LEU A 78 25.09 14.35 -8.72
CA LEU A 78 25.84 14.02 -9.93
C LEU A 78 25.03 14.64 -11.06
N GLU A 79 25.67 15.40 -11.94
CA GLU A 79 25.02 15.95 -13.14
C GLU A 79 24.34 14.82 -13.91
N ASN A 80 23.36 15.16 -14.73
CA ASN A 80 22.81 14.21 -15.67
C ASN A 80 23.98 13.61 -16.49
N GLY A 81 23.84 12.33 -16.83
CA GLY A 81 24.70 11.73 -17.84
C GLY A 81 24.68 12.55 -19.13
N TYR A 82 25.67 12.37 -19.99
CA TYR A 82 25.91 13.32 -21.09
C TYR A 82 25.70 12.64 -22.44
N ASP A 83 24.47 12.65 -22.98
CA ASP A 83 24.10 11.98 -24.24
C ASP A 83 25.14 12.25 -25.34
N LEU A 84 26.04 11.28 -25.58
CA LEU A 84 27.20 11.46 -26.45
C LEU A 84 26.84 11.23 -27.92
N ASP A 85 25.77 10.50 -28.23
CA ASP A 85 25.36 10.12 -29.57
C ASP A 85 24.02 10.73 -30.02
N GLY A 86 23.36 11.50 -29.15
CA GLY A 86 22.10 12.20 -29.44
C GLY A 86 20.90 11.28 -29.45
N ASP A 87 20.99 10.11 -28.81
CA ASP A 87 19.94 9.09 -28.78
C ASP A 87 18.93 9.29 -27.63
N GLY A 88 19.14 10.30 -26.79
CA GLY A 88 18.33 10.61 -25.61
C GLY A 88 18.65 9.76 -24.38
N ILE A 89 19.68 8.91 -24.44
CA ILE A 89 20.12 8.03 -23.35
C ILE A 89 21.33 8.63 -22.66
N LEU A 90 21.16 8.97 -21.38
CA LEU A 90 22.21 9.63 -20.59
C LEU A 90 23.27 8.63 -20.09
N GLU A 91 24.54 8.80 -20.48
CA GLU A 91 25.66 7.96 -20.03
C GLU A 91 26.35 8.53 -18.80
N SER A 92 26.89 7.65 -17.95
CA SER A 92 27.65 7.95 -16.70
C SER A 92 28.21 9.38 -16.57
N SER A 93 27.77 10.07 -15.53
CA SER A 93 28.16 11.44 -15.20
C SER A 93 29.59 11.50 -14.64
N GLN A 94 30.36 12.52 -15.03
CA GLN A 94 31.71 12.79 -14.51
C GLN A 94 31.75 13.90 -13.46
N THR A 95 30.66 14.64 -13.33
CA THR A 95 30.63 15.93 -12.63
C THR A 95 29.64 15.84 -11.49
N ILE A 96 30.10 16.15 -10.29
CA ILE A 96 29.23 16.41 -9.16
C ILE A 96 28.86 17.88 -9.26
N ASN A 97 27.58 18.18 -9.54
CA ASN A 97 27.08 19.53 -9.43
C ASN A 97 26.91 19.91 -7.96
N THR A 98 27.74 20.85 -7.51
CA THR A 98 27.65 21.44 -6.17
C THR A 98 26.95 22.80 -6.17
N ASN A 99 26.61 23.35 -7.34
CA ASN A 99 26.27 24.76 -7.53
C ASN A 99 24.85 25.00 -8.08
N SER A 100 24.23 24.02 -8.73
CA SER A 100 22.79 24.01 -8.99
C SER A 100 22.10 23.22 -7.88
N LEU A 101 21.24 23.89 -7.13
CA LEU A 101 20.10 23.21 -6.51
C LEU A 101 19.14 22.84 -7.65
N GLY A 102 19.54 21.92 -8.53
CA GLY A 102 18.67 21.44 -9.61
C GLY A 102 17.40 20.85 -9.01
N GLU A 103 16.30 20.81 -9.79
CA GLU A 103 15.12 20.10 -9.35
C GLU A 103 15.50 18.65 -9.04
N GLN A 104 15.35 18.28 -7.77
CA GLN A 104 15.60 16.94 -7.29
C GLN A 104 14.81 15.96 -8.17
N ILE A 105 15.48 14.98 -8.79
CA ILE A 105 14.78 13.88 -9.46
C ILE A 105 14.07 13.06 -8.37
N ARG A 106 12.83 13.43 -8.10
CA ARG A 106 11.91 12.77 -7.18
C ARG A 106 11.02 11.90 -8.03
N PRO A 107 11.03 10.57 -7.82
CA PRO A 107 10.06 9.75 -8.49
C PRO A 107 8.66 10.20 -8.06
N SER A 108 7.86 10.64 -9.02
CA SER A 108 6.50 11.11 -8.78
C SER A 108 5.53 10.12 -9.41
N LEU A 109 4.43 9.86 -8.72
CA LEU A 109 3.42 8.91 -9.19
C LEU A 109 2.39 9.64 -10.04
N ASN A 110 2.03 9.05 -11.18
CA ASN A 110 0.82 9.43 -11.89
C ASN A 110 -0.41 8.98 -11.10
N HIS A 111 -1.40 9.85 -10.98
CA HIS A 111 -2.66 9.51 -10.31
C HIS A 111 -3.47 8.42 -11.02
N ASN A 112 -3.25 8.22 -12.32
CA ASN A 112 -3.95 7.23 -13.14
C ASN A 112 -5.50 7.35 -13.02
N PRO A 113 -6.09 8.49 -13.40
CA PRO A 113 -7.52 8.73 -13.20
C PRO A 113 -8.42 7.74 -13.95
N SER A 114 -7.97 7.24 -15.11
CA SER A 114 -8.68 6.21 -15.89
C SER A 114 -8.52 4.79 -15.34
N ASN A 115 -7.79 4.62 -14.22
CA ASN A 115 -7.53 3.33 -13.57
C ASN A 115 -6.92 2.27 -14.51
N GLU A 116 -6.01 2.67 -15.38
CA GLU A 116 -5.35 1.80 -16.34
C GLU A 116 -4.50 0.73 -15.62
N PRO A 117 -4.47 -0.52 -16.11
CA PRO A 117 -3.81 -1.62 -15.42
C PRO A 117 -2.29 -1.44 -15.39
N THR A 118 -1.74 -0.67 -16.32
CA THR A 118 -0.32 -0.31 -16.42
C THR A 118 0.08 0.88 -15.57
N GLY A 119 -0.87 1.54 -14.90
CA GLY A 119 -0.62 2.80 -14.20
C GLY A 119 0.17 2.67 -12.91
N ASP A 120 0.48 3.80 -12.29
CA ASP A 120 1.27 3.85 -11.05
C ASP A 120 0.43 3.56 -9.81
N ILE A 121 -0.79 4.10 -9.80
CA ILE A 121 -1.77 3.90 -8.74
C ILE A 121 -2.97 3.20 -9.39
N VAL A 122 -3.25 1.97 -8.98
CA VAL A 122 -4.37 1.19 -9.53
C VAL A 122 -5.25 0.73 -8.39
N LEU A 123 -6.55 0.99 -8.51
CA LEU A 123 -7.57 0.52 -7.59
C LEU A 123 -8.18 -0.78 -8.14
N GLY A 124 -8.42 -1.75 -7.27
CA GLY A 124 -9.05 -2.99 -7.70
C GLY A 124 -9.17 -4.03 -6.62
N ASP A 125 -9.38 -5.26 -7.05
CA ASP A 125 -9.59 -6.40 -6.19
C ASP A 125 -8.39 -7.34 -6.20
N TYR A 126 -7.86 -7.61 -5.01
CA TYR A 126 -6.75 -8.54 -4.81
C TYR A 126 -7.23 -9.88 -4.25
N ASP A 127 -7.01 -10.94 -5.02
CA ASP A 127 -7.15 -12.32 -4.60
C ASP A 127 -5.78 -12.98 -4.36
N GLY A 128 -5.47 -13.20 -3.08
CA GLY A 128 -4.24 -13.86 -2.65
C GLY A 128 -4.16 -15.35 -3.00
N ASN A 129 -5.28 -15.99 -3.38
CA ASN A 129 -5.29 -17.39 -3.80
C ASN A 129 -4.93 -17.57 -5.28
N SER A 130 -4.98 -16.48 -6.04
CA SER A 130 -4.80 -16.45 -7.49
C SER A 130 -3.40 -15.99 -7.92
N ILE A 131 -2.41 -16.02 -7.01
CA ILE A 131 -1.04 -15.58 -7.29
C ILE A 131 -0.44 -16.41 -8.44
N PRO A 132 -0.08 -15.80 -9.58
CA PRO A 132 0.54 -16.51 -10.68
C PRO A 132 1.84 -17.17 -10.22
N THR A 133 2.06 -18.42 -10.65
CA THR A 133 3.30 -19.17 -10.38
C THR A 133 4.53 -18.55 -11.05
N VAL A 134 4.33 -17.70 -12.05
CA VAL A 134 5.38 -16.87 -12.67
C VAL A 134 5.42 -15.54 -11.94
N LEU A 135 6.44 -15.34 -11.09
CA LEU A 135 6.72 -14.05 -10.49
C LEU A 135 6.96 -13.01 -11.61
N PRO A 136 6.27 -11.85 -11.62
CA PRO A 136 6.47 -10.81 -12.61
C PRO A 136 7.85 -10.16 -12.37
N GLY A 137 8.88 -10.79 -12.92
CA GLY A 137 10.24 -10.28 -13.06
C GLY A 137 10.66 -10.13 -14.53
N LEU A 138 9.76 -10.46 -15.46
CA LEU A 138 9.96 -10.27 -16.89
C LEU A 138 9.28 -8.96 -17.32
N PRO A 139 9.84 -8.24 -18.30
CA PRO A 139 9.31 -6.95 -18.77
C PRO A 139 7.94 -7.06 -19.47
N ASN A 140 7.40 -8.27 -19.65
CA ASN A 140 6.12 -8.49 -20.31
C ASN A 140 4.97 -8.50 -19.30
N GLY A 141 4.42 -7.32 -19.02
CA GLY A 141 3.09 -7.16 -18.45
C GLY A 141 3.04 -6.52 -17.05
N TYR A 142 2.32 -5.41 -16.97
CA TYR A 142 1.82 -4.85 -15.72
C TYR A 142 0.54 -5.53 -15.25
N ASP A 143 -0.04 -6.38 -16.09
CA ASP A 143 -1.17 -7.19 -15.70
C ASP A 143 -0.74 -8.13 -14.57
N ARG A 144 -1.58 -8.17 -13.54
CA ARG A 144 -1.44 -9.04 -12.37
C ARG A 144 -2.60 -10.01 -12.31
N SER A 145 -3.40 -10.08 -13.36
CA SER A 145 -4.45 -11.05 -13.55
C SER A 145 -3.90 -12.48 -13.45
N PRO A 146 -4.60 -13.40 -12.77
CA PRO A 146 -5.90 -13.18 -12.11
C PRO A 146 -5.82 -12.62 -10.68
N ALA A 147 -4.62 -12.50 -10.07
CA ALA A 147 -4.46 -12.10 -8.67
C ALA A 147 -4.90 -10.67 -8.34
N PHE A 148 -4.79 -9.73 -9.28
CA PHE A 148 -5.28 -8.37 -9.10
C PHE A 148 -6.06 -7.96 -10.35
N VAL A 149 -7.34 -7.63 -10.15
CA VAL A 149 -8.25 -7.19 -11.21
C VAL A 149 -8.64 -5.76 -10.94
N GLN A 150 -8.51 -4.87 -11.93
CA GLN A 150 -8.87 -3.48 -11.76
C GLN A 150 -10.37 -3.32 -11.51
N ASP A 151 -10.72 -2.58 -10.46
CA ASP A 151 -12.08 -2.12 -10.19
C ASP A 151 -11.97 -0.78 -9.46
N ALA A 152 -12.36 0.29 -10.14
CA ALA A 152 -12.36 1.62 -9.54
C ALA A 152 -13.63 1.88 -8.73
N SER A 153 -14.71 1.13 -8.97
CA SER A 153 -16.04 1.40 -8.42
C SER A 153 -16.18 0.87 -7.00
N ASN A 154 -15.69 -0.35 -6.75
CA ASN A 154 -15.71 -0.96 -5.41
C ASN A 154 -14.38 -1.67 -5.08
N PRO A 155 -13.25 -0.96 -5.09
CA PRO A 155 -11.95 -1.57 -4.85
C PRO A 155 -11.84 -2.11 -3.43
N ASN A 156 -11.35 -3.35 -3.28
CA ASN A 156 -10.91 -3.87 -2.00
C ASN A 156 -9.40 -3.68 -1.73
N SER A 157 -8.66 -3.16 -2.70
CA SER A 157 -7.21 -3.00 -2.62
C SER A 157 -6.68 -1.85 -3.47
N VAL A 158 -5.49 -1.39 -3.13
CA VAL A 158 -4.72 -0.40 -3.88
C VAL A 158 -3.34 -0.98 -4.22
N LEU A 159 -2.96 -0.81 -5.48
CA LEU A 159 -1.69 -1.21 -6.05
C LEU A 159 -0.88 0.06 -6.37
N VAL A 160 0.33 0.13 -5.83
CA VAL A 160 1.24 1.26 -6.00
C VAL A 160 2.53 0.78 -6.64
N ARG A 161 2.99 1.49 -7.68
CA ARG A 161 4.20 1.15 -8.43
C ARG A 161 5.10 2.36 -8.56
N LEU A 162 6.37 2.17 -8.21
CA LEU A 162 7.43 3.12 -8.49
C LEU A 162 8.40 2.54 -9.52
N ARG A 163 8.77 3.37 -10.51
CA ARG A 163 9.62 2.96 -11.63
C ARG A 163 10.78 3.90 -11.84
N ARG A 164 11.97 3.32 -11.89
CA ARG A 164 13.20 3.90 -12.42
C ARG A 164 13.60 3.05 -13.61
N THR A 165 12.84 3.17 -14.69
CA THR A 165 13.01 2.41 -15.93
C THR A 165 13.17 3.37 -17.12
N ASN A 166 13.52 2.89 -18.30
CA ASN A 166 13.42 3.68 -19.54
C ASN A 166 12.19 3.28 -20.38
N GLU A 167 11.12 2.86 -19.71
CA GLU A 167 9.88 2.45 -20.39
C GLU A 167 9.13 3.68 -20.90
N GLN A 168 8.69 3.59 -22.15
CA GLN A 168 7.96 4.64 -22.84
C GLN A 168 6.49 4.25 -23.01
N ASN A 169 5.61 5.24 -23.19
CA ASN A 169 4.18 5.04 -23.47
C ASN A 169 3.42 4.23 -22.39
N ILE A 170 3.75 4.43 -21.11
CA ILE A 170 3.03 3.77 -20.01
C ILE A 170 1.70 4.50 -19.76
N GLN A 171 0.59 3.87 -20.12
CA GLN A 171 -0.73 4.46 -19.90
C GLN A 171 -0.99 4.57 -18.39
N GLY A 172 -1.30 5.79 -17.93
CA GLY A 172 -1.59 6.06 -16.51
C GLY A 172 -0.39 5.92 -15.58
N GLY A 173 0.84 5.88 -16.09
CA GLY A 173 2.04 5.68 -15.27
C GLY A 173 3.21 6.57 -15.70
N THR A 174 4.18 6.72 -14.80
CA THR A 174 5.45 7.39 -15.06
C THR A 174 6.62 6.41 -15.00
N SER A 175 7.75 6.86 -15.52
CA SER A 175 9.04 6.26 -15.26
C SER A 175 10.13 7.33 -15.30
N ASP A 176 10.86 7.49 -14.20
CA ASP A 176 11.83 8.59 -14.03
C ASP A 176 13.25 8.22 -14.51
N GLY A 177 13.33 7.41 -15.57
CA GLY A 177 14.57 6.96 -16.17
C GLY A 177 15.30 5.88 -15.36
N ASN A 178 16.21 5.17 -16.02
CA ASN A 178 17.10 4.22 -15.35
C ASN A 178 18.03 4.93 -14.35
N LEU A 179 18.58 4.19 -13.39
CA LEU A 179 19.65 4.70 -12.53
C LEU A 179 20.96 4.71 -13.33
N PRO A 180 21.62 5.87 -13.49
CA PRO A 180 22.88 5.92 -14.21
C PRO A 180 23.95 5.15 -13.43
N TYR A 181 24.85 4.49 -14.15
CA TYR A 181 26.07 3.99 -13.54
C TYR A 181 26.97 5.15 -13.13
N LEU A 182 27.48 5.12 -11.90
CA LEU A 182 28.34 6.18 -11.38
C LEU A 182 29.80 5.99 -11.81
N TRP A 183 30.27 4.74 -11.87
CA TRP A 183 31.69 4.44 -12.12
C TRP A 183 31.93 3.56 -13.36
N SER A 184 30.92 3.35 -14.20
CA SER A 184 31.04 2.46 -15.36
C SER A 184 32.03 2.94 -16.43
N ARG A 185 32.48 4.21 -16.44
CA ARG A 185 33.50 4.68 -17.40
C ARG A 185 34.81 3.88 -17.30
N GLY A 186 35.18 3.39 -16.12
CA GLY A 186 36.35 2.52 -15.91
C GLY A 186 36.11 1.04 -16.30
N SER A 187 34.89 0.67 -16.65
CA SER A 187 34.52 -0.69 -17.05
C SER A 187 34.70 -0.90 -18.56
N LEU A 188 34.96 -2.15 -18.96
CA LEU A 188 35.01 -2.58 -20.36
C LEU A 188 33.62 -2.78 -20.99
N MET A 189 32.54 -2.42 -20.29
CA MET A 189 31.18 -2.42 -20.86
C MET A 189 31.12 -1.54 -22.11
N GLY A 190 30.29 -1.92 -23.09
CA GLY A 190 30.03 -1.09 -24.27
C GLY A 190 29.36 0.23 -23.86
N PHE A 191 29.65 1.33 -24.57
CA PHE A 191 29.09 2.66 -24.24
C PHE A 191 27.56 2.67 -24.22
N GLY A 192 26.90 1.99 -25.17
CA GLY A 192 25.44 1.85 -25.15
C GLY A 192 24.90 1.12 -23.90
N LEU A 193 25.60 0.09 -23.40
CA LEU A 193 25.22 -0.58 -22.15
C LEU A 193 25.44 0.32 -20.91
N LYS A 194 26.40 1.26 -20.99
CA LYS A 194 26.64 2.24 -19.92
C LYS A 194 25.57 3.34 -19.90
N GLY A 195 25.04 3.73 -21.07
CA GLY A 195 23.90 4.64 -21.20
C GLY A 195 22.61 4.03 -20.67
N GLN A 196 22.43 2.71 -20.85
CA GLN A 196 21.23 2.03 -20.37
C GLN A 196 21.06 2.09 -18.85
N GLY A 197 22.12 2.11 -18.04
CA GLY A 197 21.97 2.18 -16.58
C GLY A 197 21.28 0.95 -15.96
N ILE A 198 20.78 1.09 -14.73
CA ILE A 198 20.12 0.01 -13.97
C ILE A 198 18.63 0.32 -13.81
N ALA A 199 17.78 -0.57 -14.31
CA ALA A 199 16.34 -0.49 -14.11
C ALA A 199 15.97 -0.95 -12.69
N VAL A 200 15.23 -0.11 -11.97
CA VAL A 200 14.73 -0.45 -10.62
C VAL A 200 13.22 -0.27 -10.58
N ARG A 201 12.54 -1.26 -10.01
CA ARG A 201 11.09 -1.27 -9.86
C ARG A 201 10.72 -1.71 -8.46
N SER A 202 9.63 -1.13 -7.98
CA SER A 202 9.02 -1.50 -6.72
C SER A 202 7.51 -1.50 -6.87
N GLU A 203 6.88 -2.51 -6.28
CA GLU A 203 5.44 -2.69 -6.31
C GLU A 203 4.93 -3.12 -4.94
N THR A 204 3.79 -2.54 -4.55
CA THR A 204 3.10 -2.87 -3.31
C THR A 204 1.60 -2.97 -3.55
N ILE A 205 0.98 -3.98 -2.95
CA ILE A 205 -0.48 -4.09 -2.82
C ILE A 205 -0.85 -3.98 -1.33
N ALA A 206 -1.73 -3.03 -1.02
CA ALA A 206 -2.44 -2.98 0.24
C ALA A 206 -3.88 -3.43 0.02
N LYS A 207 -4.31 -4.45 0.77
CA LYS A 207 -5.68 -4.97 0.74
C LYS A 207 -6.43 -4.59 2.01
N LEU A 208 -7.69 -4.24 1.86
CA LEU A 208 -8.62 -4.07 2.95
C LEU A 208 -9.08 -5.44 3.46
N SER A 209 -8.86 -5.66 4.76
CA SER A 209 -9.35 -6.84 5.47
C SER A 209 -10.32 -6.41 6.58
N PRO A 210 -11.30 -7.24 6.94
CA PRO A 210 -12.22 -6.95 8.04
C PRO A 210 -11.48 -6.53 9.32
N ALA A 211 -12.01 -5.53 10.00
CA ALA A 211 -11.44 -5.06 11.27
C ALA A 211 -11.58 -6.15 12.34
N THR A 212 -10.51 -6.33 13.12
CA THR A 212 -10.39 -7.30 14.20
C THR A 212 -10.38 -6.63 15.57
N ALA A 213 -9.94 -5.38 15.66
CA ALA A 213 -10.05 -4.60 16.89
C ALA A 213 -10.20 -3.11 16.59
N VAL A 214 -10.82 -2.41 17.54
CA VAL A 214 -10.98 -0.94 17.56
C VAL A 214 -10.20 -0.42 18.76
N GLY A 215 -9.30 0.53 18.54
CA GLY A 215 -8.54 1.20 19.60
C GLY A 215 -9.38 2.17 20.41
N THR A 216 -8.87 2.61 21.55
CA THR A 216 -9.56 3.62 22.38
C THR A 216 -9.53 5.00 21.71
N ALA A 217 -10.69 5.67 21.64
CA ALA A 217 -10.79 7.04 21.14
C ALA A 217 -10.21 8.02 22.18
N VAL A 218 -8.92 8.34 22.04
CA VAL A 218 -8.21 9.31 22.90
C VAL A 218 -8.34 10.76 22.42
N SER A 219 -9.04 10.99 21.31
CA SER A 219 -9.25 12.29 20.67
C SER A 219 -10.59 12.29 19.93
N GLU A 220 -11.23 13.45 19.79
CA GLU A 220 -12.45 13.64 19.00
C GLU A 220 -12.25 13.34 17.50
N LEU A 221 -11.00 13.28 17.05
CA LEU A 221 -10.65 12.92 15.67
C LEU A 221 -10.68 11.41 15.40
N LEU A 222 -10.81 10.58 16.44
CA LEU A 222 -10.86 9.13 16.36
C LEU A 222 -12.27 8.64 16.72
N PRO A 223 -12.86 7.74 15.91
CA PRO A 223 -14.18 7.23 16.24
C PRO A 223 -14.16 6.29 17.45
N PRO A 224 -15.16 6.36 18.35
CA PRO A 224 -15.27 5.44 19.47
C PRO A 224 -15.81 4.07 19.02
N VAL A 225 -15.61 3.07 19.86
CA VAL A 225 -16.37 1.80 19.78
C VAL A 225 -17.67 1.96 20.58
N LEU A 226 -18.77 1.51 20.00
CA LEU A 226 -20.09 1.53 20.60
C LEU A 226 -20.29 0.30 21.48
N SER A 227 -20.81 0.48 22.70
CA SER A 227 -21.05 -0.60 23.68
C SER A 227 -22.37 -1.35 23.43
N ALA A 228 -22.66 -1.64 22.16
CA ALA A 228 -23.80 -2.46 21.72
C ALA A 228 -23.38 -3.26 20.48
N ALA A 229 -24.04 -4.39 20.21
CA ALA A 229 -23.77 -5.18 19.03
C ALA A 229 -25.01 -5.34 18.17
N ILE A 230 -24.82 -5.49 16.86
CA ILE A 230 -25.87 -5.80 15.90
C ILE A 230 -25.71 -7.23 15.38
N PRO A 231 -26.80 -7.99 15.20
CA PRO A 231 -26.71 -9.33 14.62
C PRO A 231 -26.17 -9.29 13.18
N LEU A 232 -25.32 -10.27 12.82
CA LEU A 232 -24.83 -10.43 11.44
C LEU A 232 -25.98 -10.55 10.43
N ALA A 233 -27.10 -11.18 10.83
CA ALA A 233 -28.27 -11.33 9.96
C ALA A 233 -28.77 -9.98 9.43
N GLU A 234 -28.81 -8.95 10.27
CA GLU A 234 -29.27 -7.60 9.90
C GLU A 234 -28.29 -6.84 9.04
N VAL A 235 -26.99 -7.04 9.28
CA VAL A 235 -25.95 -6.47 8.43
C VAL A 235 -26.04 -7.04 7.02
N VAL A 236 -26.32 -8.35 6.90
CA VAL A 236 -26.44 -9.04 5.60
C VAL A 236 -27.76 -8.72 4.91
N SER A 237 -28.86 -8.54 5.63
CA SER A 237 -30.15 -8.14 5.07
C SER A 237 -30.31 -6.63 4.89
N GLU A 238 -29.31 -5.84 5.27
CA GLU A 238 -29.33 -4.36 5.30
C GLU A 238 -30.57 -3.80 6.05
N SER A 239 -31.06 -4.56 7.03
CA SER A 239 -32.24 -4.20 7.83
C SER A 239 -31.78 -3.85 9.24
N PHE A 240 -31.36 -2.60 9.43
CA PHE A 240 -30.78 -2.14 10.70
C PHE A 240 -31.90 -1.73 11.67
N ASP A 241 -32.39 -2.69 12.45
CA ASP A 241 -33.41 -2.44 13.47
C ASP A 241 -32.75 -2.04 14.79
N ARG A 242 -33.24 -0.98 15.43
CA ARG A 242 -32.72 -0.58 16.74
C ARG A 242 -33.07 -1.61 17.81
N ASP A 243 -34.23 -2.24 17.69
CA ASP A 243 -34.72 -3.17 18.70
C ASP A 243 -33.87 -4.45 18.77
N SER A 244 -33.04 -4.71 17.76
CA SER A 244 -32.12 -5.85 17.73
C SER A 244 -30.81 -5.64 18.48
N LEU A 245 -30.54 -4.42 18.96
CA LEU A 245 -29.26 -4.10 19.59
C LEU A 245 -29.05 -4.94 20.85
N MET A 246 -27.99 -5.72 20.79
CA MET A 246 -27.53 -6.59 21.85
C MET A 246 -26.55 -5.84 22.78
N THR A 247 -26.40 -6.34 24.00
CA THR A 247 -25.58 -5.70 25.04
C THR A 247 -24.35 -6.55 25.38
N PHE A 248 -23.41 -5.96 26.11
CA PHE A 248 -22.20 -6.62 26.57
C PHE A 248 -22.13 -6.70 28.10
N SER A 249 -21.47 -7.74 28.62
CA SER A 249 -20.99 -7.76 30.00
C SER A 249 -19.68 -6.98 30.17
N ASP A 250 -18.83 -7.01 29.15
CA ASP A 250 -17.46 -6.52 29.16
C ASP A 250 -17.16 -5.62 27.95
N SER A 251 -15.89 -5.29 27.71
CA SER A 251 -15.49 -4.47 26.57
C SER A 251 -15.83 -5.13 25.22
N PRO A 252 -16.31 -4.35 24.24
CA PRO A 252 -16.66 -4.84 22.91
C PRO A 252 -15.40 -5.11 22.07
N GLU A 253 -14.83 -6.29 22.25
CA GLU A 253 -13.68 -6.80 21.50
C GLU A 253 -14.09 -8.05 20.70
N ILE A 254 -13.31 -8.40 19.68
CA ILE A 254 -13.58 -9.61 18.90
C ILE A 254 -13.48 -10.86 19.78
N GLY A 255 -14.43 -11.78 19.64
CA GLY A 255 -14.56 -12.95 20.51
C GLY A 255 -15.27 -12.67 21.86
N SER A 256 -15.50 -11.40 22.24
CA SER A 256 -16.27 -11.08 23.44
C SER A 256 -17.69 -11.65 23.34
N THR A 257 -18.19 -12.17 24.45
CA THR A 257 -19.55 -12.71 24.52
C THR A 257 -20.56 -11.56 24.54
N VAL A 258 -21.59 -11.71 23.72
CA VAL A 258 -22.70 -10.76 23.60
C VAL A 258 -23.91 -11.35 24.30
N ILE A 259 -24.60 -10.51 25.07
CA ILE A 259 -25.85 -10.86 25.73
C ILE A 259 -26.99 -10.56 24.75
N ASP A 260 -27.73 -11.60 24.39
CA ASP A 260 -28.96 -11.52 23.61
C ASP A 260 -30.09 -10.91 24.45
N ALA A 261 -29.96 -9.60 24.65
CA ALA A 261 -30.91 -8.74 25.34
C ALA A 261 -31.26 -7.57 24.41
N PRO A 262 -32.18 -7.77 23.45
CA PRO A 262 -32.60 -6.78 22.47
C PRO A 262 -33.31 -5.64 23.19
N ASN A 263 -32.57 -4.58 23.55
CA ASN A 263 -33.04 -3.30 24.14
C ASN A 263 -31.85 -2.41 24.58
N ALA A 264 -30.68 -2.51 23.95
CA ALA A 264 -29.55 -1.66 24.32
C ALA A 264 -29.91 -0.17 24.15
N THR A 265 -29.90 0.60 25.24
CA THR A 265 -30.18 2.04 25.21
C THR A 265 -28.90 2.80 24.88
N LEU A 266 -28.46 2.69 23.62
CA LEU A 266 -27.30 3.40 23.11
C LEU A 266 -27.71 4.46 22.09
N ALA A 267 -27.02 5.60 22.12
CA ALA A 267 -27.03 6.60 21.07
C ALA A 267 -25.60 7.12 20.89
N GLY A 268 -25.16 7.27 19.65
CA GLY A 268 -23.79 7.68 19.35
C GLY A 268 -23.36 7.29 17.94
N ILE A 269 -22.23 7.84 17.52
CA ILE A 269 -21.61 7.56 16.22
C ILE A 269 -20.29 6.85 16.49
N GLY A 270 -20.06 5.72 15.85
CA GLY A 270 -18.83 4.97 16.04
C GLY A 270 -18.85 3.59 15.41
N TYR A 271 -17.85 2.79 15.76
CA TYR A 271 -17.76 1.39 15.37
C TYR A 271 -18.75 0.56 16.18
N LEU A 272 -19.74 -0.03 15.51
CA LEU A 272 -20.73 -0.93 16.08
C LEU A 272 -20.29 -2.39 15.85
N PRO A 273 -19.99 -3.14 16.93
CA PRO A 273 -19.72 -4.57 16.86
C PRO A 273 -20.79 -5.38 16.12
N ILE A 274 -20.36 -6.38 15.36
CA ILE A 274 -21.21 -7.37 14.68
C ILE A 274 -21.17 -8.66 15.49
N ALA A 275 -22.33 -9.15 15.91
CA ALA A 275 -22.48 -10.40 16.65
C ALA A 275 -22.92 -11.55 15.75
N LYS A 276 -22.36 -12.74 15.96
CA LYS A 276 -22.82 -13.99 15.34
C LYS A 276 -22.97 -15.07 16.40
N GLN A 277 -24.03 -15.86 16.30
CA GLN A 277 -24.18 -17.06 17.13
C GLN A 277 -23.23 -18.15 16.62
N MET A 278 -22.34 -18.59 17.50
CA MET A 278 -21.34 -19.62 17.21
C MET A 278 -21.95 -21.02 17.37
N SER A 279 -21.26 -22.05 16.90
CA SER A 279 -21.66 -23.46 17.07
C SER A 279 -21.86 -23.88 18.53
N SER A 280 -21.22 -23.20 19.47
CA SER A 280 -21.42 -23.36 20.92
C SER A 280 -22.76 -22.83 21.44
N GLY A 281 -23.52 -22.10 20.62
CA GLY A 281 -24.77 -21.42 20.97
C GLY A 281 -24.57 -20.03 21.58
N GLN A 282 -23.33 -19.61 21.85
CA GLN A 282 -23.01 -18.27 22.37
C GLN A 282 -22.91 -17.24 21.24
N TRP A 283 -23.41 -16.03 21.48
CA TRP A 283 -23.18 -14.89 20.59
C TRP A 283 -21.80 -14.30 20.85
N GLN A 284 -21.01 -14.14 19.80
CA GLN A 284 -19.67 -13.55 19.88
C GLN A 284 -19.51 -12.44 18.85
N VAL A 285 -18.68 -11.44 19.18
CA VAL A 285 -18.30 -10.39 18.22
C VAL A 285 -17.36 -10.97 17.18
N ILE A 286 -17.69 -10.76 15.90
CA ILE A 286 -16.90 -11.25 14.76
C ILE A 286 -16.32 -10.13 13.90
N GLY A 287 -16.68 -8.86 14.15
CA GLY A 287 -16.20 -7.71 13.38
C GLY A 287 -16.96 -6.44 13.74
N PHE A 288 -16.87 -5.43 12.89
CA PHE A 288 -17.42 -4.09 13.16
C PHE A 288 -18.04 -3.48 11.89
N ILE A 289 -19.13 -2.75 12.04
CA ILE A 289 -19.60 -1.76 11.06
C ILE A 289 -19.38 -0.35 11.62
N PHE A 290 -19.47 0.66 10.77
CA PHE A 290 -19.51 2.04 11.23
C PHE A 290 -20.93 2.59 11.09
N ALA A 291 -21.49 3.14 12.17
CA ALA A 291 -22.89 3.54 12.19
C ALA A 291 -23.16 4.72 13.13
N ASN A 292 -24.20 5.47 12.77
CA ASN A 292 -24.86 6.43 13.64
C ASN A 292 -26.09 5.77 14.26
N VAL A 293 -26.05 5.53 15.56
CA VAL A 293 -27.16 4.99 16.34
C VAL A 293 -27.90 6.16 16.98
N THR A 294 -29.13 6.39 16.54
CA THR A 294 -30.04 7.39 17.10
C THR A 294 -31.14 6.70 17.91
N ALA A 295 -31.95 7.49 18.62
CA ALA A 295 -33.07 6.99 19.43
C ALA A 295 -34.07 6.12 18.64
N ASP A 296 -34.16 6.29 17.33
CA ASP A 296 -35.19 5.66 16.49
C ASP A 296 -34.62 4.77 15.36
N SER A 297 -33.32 4.86 15.07
CA SER A 297 -32.73 4.15 13.93
C SER A 297 -31.24 3.92 14.06
N ILE A 298 -30.75 2.90 13.35
CA ILE A 298 -29.34 2.67 13.07
C ILE A 298 -29.09 3.04 11.61
N VAL A 299 -28.19 3.99 11.38
CA VAL A 299 -27.82 4.43 10.01
C VAL A 299 -26.35 4.09 9.78
N PRO A 300 -26.04 3.07 8.96
CA PRO A 300 -24.68 2.82 8.53
C PRO A 300 -24.11 4.04 7.82
N SER A 301 -22.83 4.31 8.05
CA SER A 301 -22.10 5.38 7.37
C SER A 301 -20.63 5.02 7.32
N THR A 302 -19.83 5.87 6.72
CA THR A 302 -18.38 5.78 6.80
C THR A 302 -17.82 6.79 7.83
N PRO A 303 -16.61 6.55 8.36
CA PRO A 303 -15.97 7.53 9.23
C PRO A 303 -15.85 8.92 8.61
N ALA A 304 -15.52 9.00 7.31
CA ALA A 304 -15.39 10.28 6.60
C ALA A 304 -16.72 11.03 6.49
N GLU A 305 -17.84 10.34 6.19
CA GLU A 305 -19.18 10.95 6.15
C GLU A 305 -19.61 11.50 7.52
N SER A 306 -19.12 10.89 8.60
CA SER A 306 -19.36 11.33 9.97
C SER A 306 -18.33 12.35 10.49
N GLY A 307 -17.43 12.84 9.63
CA GLY A 307 -16.47 13.91 9.95
C GLY A 307 -15.19 13.44 10.65
N PHE A 308 -14.93 12.14 10.74
CA PHE A 308 -13.68 11.61 11.28
C PHE A 308 -12.57 11.64 10.22
N LEU A 309 -11.38 12.09 10.63
CA LEU A 309 -10.21 12.19 9.76
C LEU A 309 -9.30 10.97 9.82
N TYR A 310 -9.45 10.15 10.86
CA TYR A 310 -8.61 9.00 11.13
C TYR A 310 -9.45 7.81 11.56
N ALA A 311 -8.96 6.61 11.28
CA ALA A 311 -9.52 5.36 11.75
C ALA A 311 -8.57 4.75 12.80
N ASN A 312 -9.13 4.16 13.83
CA ASN A 312 -8.43 3.48 14.93
C ASN A 312 -8.75 1.98 14.92
N ILE A 313 -8.73 1.35 13.75
CA ILE A 313 -8.98 -0.08 13.61
C ILE A 313 -7.71 -0.83 13.23
N THR A 314 -7.70 -2.16 13.39
CA THR A 314 -6.66 -3.04 12.87
C THR A 314 -7.30 -4.29 12.29
N SER A 315 -6.63 -4.94 11.34
CA SER A 315 -7.07 -6.21 10.75
C SER A 315 -6.15 -7.38 11.15
N ASN A 316 -5.25 -7.18 12.11
CA ASN A 316 -4.32 -8.21 12.53
C ASN A 316 -4.97 -9.14 13.56
N LEU A 317 -5.30 -10.36 13.13
CA LEU A 317 -5.83 -11.41 13.99
C LEU A 317 -4.77 -12.01 14.94
N ALA A 318 -3.48 -11.92 14.59
CA ALA A 318 -2.40 -12.57 15.36
C ALA A 318 -2.19 -11.99 16.75
N ASN A 319 -2.78 -10.83 17.05
CA ASN A 319 -2.69 -10.17 18.34
C ASN A 319 -3.79 -10.59 19.32
N ILE A 320 -4.78 -11.38 18.89
CA ILE A 320 -5.86 -11.84 19.75
C ILE A 320 -5.58 -13.28 20.15
N GLN A 321 -5.45 -13.50 21.46
CA GLN A 321 -5.20 -14.83 22.04
C GLN A 321 -6.49 -15.67 22.00
N ASP A 322 -6.32 -16.99 21.88
CA ASP A 322 -7.39 -17.99 22.02
C ASP A 322 -8.59 -17.83 21.06
N LEU A 323 -8.34 -17.34 19.85
CA LEU A 323 -9.35 -17.33 18.79
C LEU A 323 -9.67 -18.74 18.30
N SER A 324 -10.95 -19.08 18.22
CA SER A 324 -11.40 -20.32 17.56
C SER A 324 -11.31 -20.19 16.03
N ASP A 325 -11.05 -21.30 15.35
CA ASP A 325 -11.05 -21.36 13.88
C ASP A 325 -12.38 -20.86 13.30
N GLU A 326 -13.50 -21.19 13.96
CA GLU A 326 -14.83 -20.71 13.57
C GLU A 326 -14.94 -19.17 13.61
N LEU A 327 -14.32 -18.51 14.60
CA LEU A 327 -14.34 -17.04 14.70
C LEU A 327 -13.48 -16.40 13.61
N ILE A 328 -12.32 -16.99 13.32
CA ILE A 328 -11.42 -16.54 12.25
C ILE A 328 -12.13 -16.63 10.90
N GLU A 329 -12.76 -17.78 10.60
CA GLU A 329 -13.54 -17.97 9.38
C GLU A 329 -14.74 -17.01 9.30
N ALA A 330 -15.43 -16.79 10.43
CA ALA A 330 -16.54 -15.84 10.50
C ALA A 330 -16.09 -14.39 10.24
N ASN A 331 -14.95 -13.95 10.80
CA ASN A 331 -14.41 -12.62 10.54
C ASN A 331 -13.94 -12.46 9.09
N GLN A 332 -13.20 -13.43 8.56
CA GLN A 332 -12.65 -13.37 7.19
C GLN A 332 -13.72 -13.44 6.11
N SER A 333 -14.88 -14.03 6.40
CA SER A 333 -16.04 -14.05 5.49
C SER A 333 -16.85 -12.76 5.51
N LEU A 334 -16.58 -11.81 6.42
CA LEU A 334 -17.26 -10.52 6.44
C LEU A 334 -16.95 -9.73 5.17
N SER A 335 -18.02 -9.47 4.41
CA SER A 335 -17.97 -8.68 3.20
C SER A 335 -19.21 -7.79 3.12
N GLY A 336 -19.09 -6.65 2.44
CA GLY A 336 -20.15 -5.65 2.33
C GLY A 336 -19.60 -4.24 2.43
N THR A 337 -20.41 -3.28 1.98
CA THR A 337 -20.06 -1.85 1.89
C THR A 337 -19.84 -1.22 3.27
N TYR A 338 -20.60 -1.67 4.27
CA TYR A 338 -20.59 -1.08 5.61
C TYR A 338 -19.68 -1.80 6.61
N ILE A 339 -19.04 -2.89 6.19
CA ILE A 339 -18.08 -3.61 7.02
C ILE A 339 -16.84 -2.72 7.18
N SER A 340 -16.48 -2.44 8.44
CA SER A 340 -15.25 -1.71 8.74
C SER A 340 -14.05 -2.58 8.41
N ARG A 341 -13.12 -2.03 7.63
CA ARG A 341 -11.94 -2.74 7.13
C ARG A 341 -10.69 -1.91 7.38
N ALA A 342 -9.59 -2.57 7.71
CA ALA A 342 -8.28 -1.94 7.83
C ALA A 342 -7.36 -2.42 6.70
N PRO A 343 -6.47 -1.55 6.19
CA PRO A 343 -5.50 -1.94 5.18
C PRO A 343 -4.37 -2.78 5.78
N ALA A 344 -3.98 -3.81 5.07
CA ALA A 344 -2.79 -4.60 5.36
C ALA A 344 -1.95 -4.79 4.08
N LEU A 345 -0.63 -4.79 4.23
CA LEU A 345 0.27 -5.12 3.13
C LEU A 345 0.13 -6.62 2.82
N THR A 346 -0.32 -6.95 1.62
CA THR A 346 -0.44 -8.34 1.15
C THR A 346 0.67 -8.73 0.21
N ARG A 347 1.28 -7.76 -0.46
CA ARG A 347 2.43 -7.97 -1.34
C ARG A 347 3.33 -6.75 -1.34
N SER A 348 4.62 -6.98 -1.13
CA SER A 348 5.70 -5.99 -1.22
C SER A 348 6.82 -6.68 -2.02
N GLN A 349 7.03 -6.25 -3.26
CA GLN A 349 7.94 -6.92 -4.19
C GLN A 349 8.94 -5.98 -4.83
N GLN A 350 10.21 -6.31 -4.60
CA GLN A 350 11.34 -5.79 -5.34
C GLN A 350 11.49 -6.54 -6.66
N ILE A 351 11.37 -5.84 -7.79
CA ILE A 351 11.49 -6.45 -9.12
C ILE A 351 12.83 -6.06 -9.74
N HIS A 352 13.63 -7.06 -10.10
CA HIS A 352 14.86 -6.88 -10.87
C HIS A 352 14.52 -6.98 -12.36
N GLY A 353 14.66 -5.86 -13.08
CA GLY A 353 14.66 -5.88 -14.53
C GLY A 353 16.10 -5.80 -15.03
N VAL A 354 16.46 -6.65 -15.98
CA VAL A 354 17.49 -6.26 -16.95
C VAL A 354 16.80 -5.26 -17.87
N SER A 355 17.44 -4.11 -18.16
CA SER A 355 16.88 -3.19 -19.15
C SER A 355 16.64 -3.97 -20.45
N PRO A 356 15.48 -3.85 -21.12
CA PRO A 356 15.22 -4.56 -22.37
C PRO A 356 16.26 -4.25 -23.45
#